data_AF-A0A0A2EJR8-F1
#
_entry.id   AF-A0A0A2EJR8-F1
#
_cell.length_a   1.000
_cell.length_b   1.000
_cell.length_c   1.000
_cell.angle_alpha   90.00
_cell.angle_beta   90.00
_cell.angle_gamma   90.00
#
_symmetry.space_group_name_H-M   'P 1'
#
loop_
_entity.id
_entity.type
_entity.pdbx_description
1 polymer ?
#
loop_
_entity_poly.entity_id
_entity_poly.type
_entity_poly.pdbx_seq_one_letter_code
_entity_poly.pdbx_strand_id
1 'polypeptide(L)'
;MKKFSLFLFGGVLLTIVSCKNNIIQKEKDLTNESPIFRAAGDGNYDLLGYGYDATQEFANANSSKAKVIDINKILRLNPSRIESSIIGQQDGVVVSGADSKSYAKTLSAKVDATAKYMLFTGSISAAFSSEDFSSSKYSYASYDLEVQRKRLTLNVDEDELYNNYLTSDFVFDCKRLSAKELVARYGTHVLRNIKLGGKLSVMFRCETTAENKKEAVEAGLSAGVGSIFKLNVSVSSSSTQTNANKNSKLHYRTIGGDPTHSLIGTINTDGNSPVINTAPWQSSVTLQNAQLISIEKDGLIPLY
;
A
#
# COMPACT_ATOMS: atom_id res chain seq x y z
N MET A 1 -86.62 54.58 9.00
CA MET A 1 -86.30 55.41 7.82
C MET A 1 -85.39 54.60 6.91
N LYS A 2 -85.77 54.45 5.63
CA LYS A 2 -84.96 53.83 4.57
C LYS A 2 -83.73 54.70 4.30
N LYS A 3 -82.56 54.09 4.03
CA LYS A 3 -81.95 54.08 2.68
C LYS A 3 -80.65 53.28 2.62
N PHE A 4 -80.49 52.69 1.45
CA PHE A 4 -79.57 51.69 0.93
C PHE A 4 -78.28 52.35 0.42
N SER A 5 -77.14 51.66 0.48
CA SER A 5 -76.11 51.57 -0.59
C SER A 5 -74.98 50.62 -0.12
N LEU A 6 -74.76 49.39 -0.65
CA LEU A 6 -74.24 48.91 -1.95
C LEU A 6 -72.69 48.79 -2.01
N PHE A 7 -72.24 47.57 -2.37
CA PHE A 7 -70.89 47.12 -2.79
C PHE A 7 -69.78 47.07 -1.72
N LEU A 8 -68.76 46.19 -1.71
CA LEU A 8 -68.08 45.46 -2.79
C LEU A 8 -67.25 44.29 -2.18
N PHE A 9 -67.06 43.21 -2.95
CA PHE A 9 -66.14 42.08 -2.73
C PHE A 9 -64.68 42.51 -2.48
N GLY A 10 -63.92 41.83 -1.62
CA GLY A 10 -62.47 42.06 -1.51
C GLY A 10 -61.76 41.09 -0.56
N GLY A 11 -60.93 40.23 -1.13
CA GLY A 11 -60.38 39.02 -0.53
C GLY A 11 -59.27 39.18 0.52
N VAL A 12 -59.07 38.07 1.22
CA VAL A 12 -57.96 37.79 2.13
C VAL A 12 -56.63 37.96 1.40
N LEU A 13 -55.86 38.97 1.79
CA LEU A 13 -54.51 39.23 1.31
C LEU A 13 -53.51 38.53 2.24
N LEU A 14 -53.03 37.35 1.84
CA LEU A 14 -51.84 36.73 2.43
C LEU A 14 -50.61 37.49 1.92
N THR A 15 -50.00 38.29 2.79
CA THR A 15 -48.67 38.87 2.51
C THR A 15 -47.60 38.06 3.23
N ILE A 16 -46.76 37.47 2.40
CA ILE A 16 -45.50 36.80 2.70
C ILE A 16 -44.46 37.83 3.15
N VAL A 17 -43.82 37.61 4.31
CA VAL A 17 -42.56 38.27 4.66
C VAL A 17 -41.50 37.23 5.01
N SER A 18 -40.58 37.14 4.05
CA SER A 18 -39.24 36.57 3.99
C SER A 18 -38.49 36.43 5.34
N CYS A 19 -38.14 35.18 5.68
CA CYS A 19 -36.93 34.88 6.45
C CYS A 19 -35.84 34.40 5.48
N LYS A 20 -34.79 35.20 5.34
CA LYS A 20 -33.53 34.80 4.69
C LYS A 20 -32.89 33.66 5.51
N ASN A 21 -33.09 32.43 5.07
CA ASN A 21 -32.15 31.35 5.40
C ASN A 21 -31.10 31.32 4.31
N ASN A 22 -29.89 31.78 4.65
CA ASN A 22 -28.72 31.54 3.83
C ASN A 22 -28.50 30.02 3.79
N ILE A 23 -28.97 29.39 2.71
CA ILE A 23 -28.58 28.05 2.32
C ILE A 23 -27.12 28.15 1.93
N ILE A 24 -26.23 27.83 2.86
CA ILE A 24 -24.85 27.48 2.53
C ILE A 24 -24.97 26.22 1.69
N GLN A 25 -24.91 26.38 0.36
CA GLN A 25 -24.58 25.30 -0.55
C GLN A 25 -23.19 24.82 -0.15
N LYS A 26 -23.15 23.80 0.71
CA LYS A 26 -21.97 22.98 0.89
C LYS A 26 -21.84 22.23 -0.42
N GLU A 27 -20.99 22.72 -1.32
CA GLU A 27 -20.48 21.94 -2.43
C GLU A 27 -20.03 20.60 -1.83
N LYS A 28 -20.77 19.56 -2.20
CA LYS A 28 -20.45 18.20 -1.87
C LYS A 28 -19.25 17.88 -2.75
N ASP A 29 -18.06 18.18 -2.24
CA ASP A 29 -16.83 17.65 -2.80
C ASP A 29 -16.99 16.14 -2.82
N LEU A 30 -17.12 15.59 -4.03
CA LEU A 30 -17.21 14.15 -4.27
C LEU A 30 -15.82 13.57 -4.05
N THR A 31 -15.38 13.48 -2.80
CA THR A 31 -14.43 12.44 -2.44
C THR A 31 -15.17 11.12 -2.59
N ASN A 32 -14.96 10.47 -3.74
CA ASN A 32 -15.31 9.07 -3.98
C ASN A 32 -14.44 8.19 -3.07
N GLU A 33 -14.65 8.27 -1.75
CA GLU A 33 -14.26 7.18 -0.87
C GLU A 33 -15.33 6.09 -1.02
N SER A 34 -15.12 5.20 -1.99
CA SER A 34 -15.76 3.89 -1.96
C SER A 34 -15.51 3.27 -0.59
N PRO A 35 -16.53 2.74 0.11
CA PRO A 35 -16.30 2.04 1.36
C PRO A 35 -15.45 0.80 1.07
N ILE A 36 -14.16 0.86 1.42
CA ILE A 36 -13.21 -0.22 1.16
C ILE A 36 -13.40 -1.27 2.26
N PHE A 37 -14.19 -2.31 1.97
CA PHE A 37 -14.26 -3.52 2.81
C PHE A 37 -12.97 -4.33 2.64
N ARG A 38 -11.87 -3.87 3.25
CA ARG A 38 -10.60 -4.61 3.33
C ARG A 38 -10.74 -5.67 4.42
N ALA A 39 -10.60 -6.96 4.09
CA ALA A 39 -10.41 -8.01 5.10
C ALA A 39 -8.91 -8.35 5.30
N ALA A 40 -8.04 -7.33 5.21
CA ALA A 40 -6.66 -7.50 5.63
C ALA A 40 -6.64 -7.80 7.14
N GLY A 41 -6.00 -8.90 7.54
CA GLY A 41 -5.96 -9.38 8.92
C GLY A 41 -7.18 -10.19 9.35
N ASP A 42 -7.92 -10.83 8.43
CA ASP A 42 -9.00 -11.77 8.80
C ASP A 42 -8.49 -13.10 9.39
N GLY A 43 -7.17 -13.33 9.34
CA GLY A 43 -6.47 -14.51 9.88
C GLY A 43 -6.59 -15.78 9.02
N ASN A 44 -7.46 -15.77 8.00
CA ASN A 44 -7.75 -16.93 7.17
C ASN A 44 -7.09 -16.81 5.80
N TYR A 45 -7.65 -16.00 4.91
CA TYR A 45 -7.17 -15.84 3.54
C TYR A 45 -6.78 -14.40 3.20
N ASP A 46 -7.04 -13.48 4.14
CA ASP A 46 -6.47 -12.14 4.15
C ASP A 46 -6.76 -11.41 2.83
N LEU A 47 -5.72 -10.96 2.12
CA LEU A 47 -5.82 -10.26 0.85
C LEU A 47 -5.68 -11.18 -0.38
N LEU A 48 -5.68 -12.51 -0.21
CA LEU A 48 -5.64 -13.44 -1.35
C LEU A 48 -6.88 -13.25 -2.24
N GLY A 49 -6.68 -13.07 -3.54
CA GLY A 49 -7.76 -12.86 -4.50
C GLY A 49 -8.32 -11.43 -4.58
N TYR A 50 -7.73 -10.49 -3.83
CA TYR A 50 -8.09 -9.08 -3.90
C TYR A 50 -7.33 -8.37 -5.02
N GLY A 51 -7.99 -7.36 -5.57
CA GLY A 51 -7.35 -6.38 -6.42
C GLY A 51 -6.21 -5.65 -5.71
N TYR A 52 -5.22 -5.19 -6.47
CA TYR A 52 -4.02 -4.54 -5.98
C TYR A 52 -3.58 -3.43 -6.94
N ASP A 53 -3.35 -2.25 -6.39
CA ASP A 53 -2.85 -1.11 -7.13
C ASP A 53 -1.32 -1.09 -7.10
N ALA A 54 -0.72 -1.68 -8.14
CA ALA A 54 0.74 -1.73 -8.27
C ALA A 54 1.38 -0.35 -8.50
N THR A 55 0.62 0.74 -8.67
CA THR A 55 1.21 2.10 -8.70
C THR A 55 1.53 2.63 -7.30
N GLN A 56 0.97 2.02 -6.26
CA GLN A 56 1.09 2.43 -4.87
C GLN A 56 2.25 1.71 -4.17
N GLU A 57 2.12 1.40 -2.89
CA GLU A 57 3.18 0.78 -2.08
C GLU A 57 3.34 -0.72 -2.44
N PHE A 58 4.55 -1.25 -2.40
CA PHE A 58 4.81 -2.70 -2.56
C PHE A 58 4.47 -3.48 -1.28
N ALA A 59 3.77 -4.61 -1.46
CA ALA A 59 3.38 -5.54 -0.41
C ALA A 59 2.84 -4.84 0.86
N ASN A 60 1.84 -3.98 0.69
CA ASN A 60 1.16 -3.28 1.77
C ASN A 60 -0.35 -3.32 1.55
N ALA A 61 -1.11 -3.59 2.60
CA ALA A 61 -2.57 -3.65 2.56
C ALA A 61 -3.25 -2.33 2.11
N ASN A 62 -2.58 -1.19 2.25
CA ASN A 62 -3.06 0.11 1.76
C ASN A 62 -3.23 0.15 0.24
N SER A 63 -2.44 -0.65 -0.48
CA SER A 63 -2.51 -0.78 -1.93
C SER A 63 -3.59 -1.77 -2.40
N SER A 64 -4.22 -2.49 -1.48
CA SER A 64 -5.30 -3.42 -1.81
C SER A 64 -6.62 -2.71 -2.13
N LYS A 65 -7.36 -3.33 -3.04
CA LYS A 65 -8.60 -2.84 -3.64
C LYS A 65 -9.72 -3.85 -3.44
N ALA A 66 -10.83 -3.75 -4.18
CA ALA A 66 -11.96 -4.66 -4.03
C ALA A 66 -11.61 -6.12 -4.39
N LYS A 67 -12.39 -7.07 -3.86
CA LYS A 67 -12.27 -8.51 -4.16
C LYS A 67 -12.51 -8.77 -5.65
N VAL A 68 -11.65 -9.56 -6.26
CA VAL A 68 -11.81 -9.99 -7.67
C VAL A 68 -12.16 -11.47 -7.74
N ILE A 69 -11.47 -12.30 -6.95
CA ILE A 69 -11.64 -13.75 -6.92
C ILE A 69 -12.51 -14.17 -5.73
N ASP A 70 -13.47 -15.04 -5.98
CA ASP A 70 -14.32 -15.67 -4.97
C ASP A 70 -13.60 -16.89 -4.35
N ILE A 71 -12.76 -16.58 -3.36
CA ILE A 71 -12.03 -17.58 -2.55
C ILE A 71 -12.99 -18.60 -1.92
N ASN A 72 -14.18 -18.18 -1.47
CA ASN A 72 -15.15 -19.08 -0.84
C ASN A 72 -15.76 -20.07 -1.84
N LYS A 73 -15.92 -19.67 -3.11
CA LYS A 73 -16.35 -20.59 -4.16
C LYS A 73 -15.26 -21.64 -4.46
N ILE A 74 -14.00 -21.24 -4.51
CA ILE A 74 -12.88 -22.19 -4.68
C ILE A 74 -12.83 -23.19 -3.53
N LEU A 75 -12.92 -22.73 -2.27
CA LEU A 75 -12.89 -23.62 -1.10
C LEU A 75 -14.02 -24.65 -1.09
N ARG A 76 -15.19 -24.30 -1.65
CA ARG A 76 -16.33 -25.22 -1.75
C ARG A 76 -16.18 -26.23 -2.88
N LEU A 77 -15.65 -25.80 -4.04
CA LEU A 77 -15.64 -26.62 -5.25
C LEU A 77 -14.33 -27.38 -5.44
N ASN A 78 -13.20 -26.75 -5.13
CA ASN A 78 -11.86 -27.31 -5.31
C ASN A 78 -10.86 -26.71 -4.30
N PRO A 79 -10.98 -27.03 -3.00
CA PRO A 79 -10.13 -26.46 -1.95
C PRO A 79 -8.64 -26.71 -2.16
N SER A 80 -8.25 -27.76 -2.90
CA SER A 80 -6.85 -28.06 -3.23
C SER A 80 -6.14 -26.97 -4.02
N ARG A 81 -6.89 -26.05 -4.64
CA ARG A 81 -6.38 -24.90 -5.38
C ARG A 81 -5.85 -23.77 -4.50
N ILE A 82 -6.09 -23.81 -3.19
CA ILE A 82 -5.56 -22.83 -2.25
C ILE A 82 -4.61 -23.55 -1.31
N GLU A 83 -3.33 -23.19 -1.39
CA GLU A 83 -2.32 -23.67 -0.46
C GLU A 83 -2.09 -22.64 0.65
N SER A 84 -2.03 -23.13 1.88
CA SER A 84 -1.73 -22.33 3.06
C SER A 84 -0.61 -23.00 3.85
N SER A 85 0.53 -22.33 3.93
CA SER A 85 1.71 -22.84 4.63
C SER A 85 2.05 -21.94 5.81
N ILE A 86 2.25 -22.52 6.99
CA ILE A 86 2.81 -21.80 8.14
C ILE A 86 4.32 -21.68 7.92
N ILE A 87 4.86 -20.48 8.13
CA ILE A 87 6.27 -20.16 7.97
C ILE A 87 6.80 -19.69 9.32
N GLY A 88 8.01 -20.10 9.67
CA GLY A 88 8.72 -19.67 10.89
C GLY A 88 10.08 -19.09 10.56
N GLN A 89 10.12 -18.15 9.61
CA GLN A 89 11.36 -17.60 9.05
C GLN A 89 11.42 -16.09 9.27
N GLN A 90 12.64 -15.57 9.35
CA GLN A 90 12.91 -14.14 9.34
C GLN A 90 13.94 -13.84 8.27
N ASP A 91 13.62 -12.90 7.38
CA ASP A 91 14.48 -12.48 6.28
C ASP A 91 14.71 -10.97 6.28
N GLY A 92 15.88 -10.55 5.82
CA GLY A 92 16.20 -9.15 5.54
C GLY A 92 16.28 -8.93 4.03
N VAL A 93 15.44 -8.06 3.48
CA VAL A 93 15.35 -7.84 2.04
C VAL A 93 15.76 -6.42 1.69
N VAL A 94 16.76 -6.28 0.82
CA VAL A 94 17.25 -4.99 0.34
C VAL A 94 16.81 -4.73 -1.10
N VAL A 95 16.38 -3.50 -1.39
CA VAL A 95 16.16 -3.00 -2.74
C VAL A 95 16.83 -1.63 -2.87
N SER A 96 17.43 -1.33 -4.02
CA SER A 96 18.16 -0.08 -4.20
C SER A 96 18.16 0.40 -5.65
N GLY A 97 18.39 1.70 -5.81
CA GLY A 97 18.52 2.36 -7.09
C GLY A 97 19.33 3.66 -6.97
N ALA A 98 20.05 3.98 -8.04
CA ALA A 98 20.81 5.24 -8.13
C ALA A 98 19.90 6.48 -8.14
N ASP A 99 18.64 6.30 -8.49
CA ASP A 99 17.55 7.28 -8.49
C ASP A 99 16.20 6.58 -8.25
N SER A 100 15.12 7.36 -8.20
CA SER A 100 13.77 6.82 -7.96
C SER A 100 13.29 5.87 -9.06
N LYS A 101 13.66 6.12 -10.32
CA LYS A 101 13.27 5.29 -11.49
C LYS A 101 13.94 3.92 -11.45
N SER A 102 15.24 3.88 -11.21
CA SER A 102 16.03 2.65 -11.09
C SER A 102 15.62 1.86 -9.85
N TYR A 103 15.31 2.53 -8.73
CA TYR A 103 14.73 1.87 -7.56
C TYR A 103 13.40 1.21 -7.90
N ALA A 104 12.47 1.96 -8.50
CA ALA A 104 11.15 1.46 -8.88
C ALA A 104 11.26 0.28 -9.86
N LYS A 105 12.18 0.35 -10.82
CA LYS A 105 12.47 -0.75 -11.75
C LYS A 105 12.99 -2.00 -11.02
N THR A 106 13.96 -1.86 -10.11
CA THR A 106 14.49 -2.99 -9.32
C THR A 106 13.38 -3.60 -8.45
N LEU A 107 12.54 -2.77 -7.81
CA LEU A 107 11.41 -3.24 -7.01
C LEU A 107 10.37 -3.98 -7.87
N SER A 108 10.03 -3.43 -9.04
CA SER A 108 9.08 -4.02 -9.98
C SER A 108 9.57 -5.35 -10.55
N ALA A 109 10.88 -5.53 -10.71
CA ALA A 109 11.47 -6.78 -11.18
C ALA A 109 11.35 -7.93 -10.17
N LYS A 110 10.94 -7.68 -8.91
CA LYS A 110 10.69 -8.75 -7.93
C LYS A 110 9.45 -9.59 -8.26
N VAL A 111 8.52 -9.06 -9.06
CA VAL A 111 7.30 -9.74 -9.47
C VAL A 111 7.20 -9.76 -10.99
N ASP A 112 6.96 -10.93 -11.58
CA ASP A 112 7.03 -11.15 -13.03
C ASP A 112 6.05 -10.29 -13.81
N ALA A 113 4.82 -10.16 -13.31
CA ALA A 113 3.78 -9.33 -13.91
C ALA A 113 4.16 -7.84 -13.99
N THR A 114 5.05 -7.38 -13.11
CA THR A 114 5.48 -5.98 -13.03
C THR A 114 6.88 -5.73 -13.60
N ALA A 115 7.64 -6.77 -13.95
CA ALA A 115 9.06 -6.68 -14.24
C ALA A 115 9.44 -5.76 -15.43
N LYS A 116 8.51 -5.54 -16.36
CA LYS A 116 8.70 -4.66 -17.53
C LYS A 116 8.33 -3.19 -17.27
N TYR A 117 7.82 -2.88 -16.07
CA TYR A 117 7.29 -1.57 -15.73
C TYR A 117 8.10 -0.91 -14.59
N MET A 118 7.84 0.38 -14.38
CA MET A 118 8.36 1.15 -13.24
C MET A 118 7.19 1.42 -12.29
N LEU A 119 6.81 0.37 -11.57
CA LEU A 119 5.70 0.34 -10.61
C LEU A 119 6.21 0.46 -9.17
N PHE A 120 5.28 0.42 -8.24
CA PHE A 120 5.48 0.52 -6.80
C PHE A 120 6.12 1.83 -6.30
N THR A 121 5.99 2.89 -7.10
CA THR A 121 6.55 4.22 -6.81
C THR A 121 5.95 4.84 -5.56
N GLY A 122 4.72 4.45 -5.20
CA GLY A 122 4.09 4.80 -3.93
C GLY A 122 4.92 4.46 -2.69
N SER A 123 5.79 3.45 -2.78
CA SER A 123 6.69 3.06 -1.67
C SER A 123 7.67 4.17 -1.29
N ILE A 124 8.10 5.00 -2.26
CA ILE A 124 8.96 6.15 -1.98
C ILE A 124 8.12 7.31 -1.44
N SER A 125 6.99 7.62 -2.08
CA SER A 125 6.15 8.77 -1.69
C SER A 125 5.42 8.58 -0.35
N ALA A 126 5.29 7.35 0.13
CA ALA A 126 4.81 7.07 1.49
C ALA A 126 5.84 7.43 2.56
N ALA A 127 7.13 7.44 2.23
CA ALA A 127 8.23 7.73 3.13
C ALA A 127 8.71 9.20 3.04
N PHE A 128 8.71 9.75 1.82
CA PHE A 128 9.26 11.07 1.51
C PHE A 128 8.29 11.87 0.63
N SER A 129 8.45 13.19 0.56
CA SER A 129 7.55 14.03 -0.25
C SER A 129 7.63 13.66 -1.73
N SER A 130 6.57 13.96 -2.49
CA SER A 130 6.53 13.76 -3.94
C SER A 130 7.62 14.55 -4.68
N GLU A 131 8.04 15.68 -4.14
CA GLU A 131 9.15 16.50 -4.64
C GLU A 131 10.47 15.72 -4.62
N ASP A 132 10.75 14.98 -3.53
CA ASP A 132 11.94 14.14 -3.42
C ASP A 132 11.94 13.05 -4.52
N PHE A 133 10.80 12.41 -4.78
CA PHE A 133 10.67 11.36 -5.81
C PHE A 133 11.04 11.85 -7.22
N SER A 134 10.64 13.08 -7.55
CA SER A 134 10.91 13.68 -8.87
C SER A 134 12.36 14.15 -9.06
N SER A 135 13.12 14.25 -7.96
CA SER A 135 14.49 14.76 -7.95
C SER A 135 15.50 13.70 -8.37
N SER A 136 16.37 14.02 -9.33
CA SER A 136 17.53 13.21 -9.68
C SER A 136 18.69 13.33 -8.69
N LYS A 137 18.54 14.18 -7.67
CA LYS A 137 19.55 14.43 -6.63
C LYS A 137 19.72 13.24 -5.70
N TYR A 138 18.63 12.51 -5.46
CA TYR A 138 18.60 11.46 -4.44
C TYR A 138 18.77 10.07 -5.03
N SER A 139 19.53 9.25 -4.31
CA SER A 139 19.57 7.80 -4.47
C SER A 139 18.72 7.16 -3.37
N TYR A 140 18.15 5.98 -3.65
CA TYR A 140 17.17 5.33 -2.79
C TYR A 140 17.57 3.88 -2.50
N ALA A 141 17.39 3.46 -1.25
CA ALA A 141 17.45 2.07 -0.87
C ALA A 141 16.44 1.77 0.22
N SER A 142 15.97 0.54 0.32
CA SER A 142 15.07 0.08 1.35
C SER A 142 15.55 -1.22 1.97
N TYR A 143 15.17 -1.42 3.23
CA TYR A 143 15.39 -2.65 3.96
C TYR A 143 14.07 -3.06 4.63
N ASP A 144 13.63 -4.26 4.32
CA ASP A 144 12.47 -4.88 4.94
C ASP A 144 12.95 -6.05 5.81
N LEU A 145 12.80 -5.95 7.13
CA LEU A 145 12.93 -7.09 8.04
C LEU A 145 11.57 -7.79 8.11
N GLU A 146 11.46 -8.93 7.46
CA GLU A 146 10.23 -9.72 7.34
C GLU A 146 10.22 -10.86 8.36
N VAL A 147 9.33 -10.80 9.35
CA VAL A 147 8.99 -11.92 10.24
C VAL A 147 7.84 -12.68 9.59
N GLN A 148 8.16 -13.73 8.85
CA GLN A 148 7.20 -14.49 8.05
C GLN A 148 6.46 -15.49 8.92
N ARG A 149 5.12 -15.50 8.81
CA ARG A 149 4.23 -16.38 9.58
C ARG A 149 3.39 -17.30 8.72
N LYS A 150 2.97 -16.85 7.54
CA LYS A 150 2.10 -17.61 6.65
C LYS A 150 2.38 -17.27 5.20
N ARG A 151 2.21 -18.24 4.31
CA ARG A 151 2.11 -18.02 2.86
C ARG A 151 0.77 -18.55 2.38
N LEU A 152 0.14 -17.78 1.51
CA LEU A 152 -1.09 -18.13 0.84
C LEU A 152 -0.85 -18.10 -0.66
N THR A 153 -1.15 -19.20 -1.33
CA THR A 153 -0.97 -19.36 -2.77
C THR A 153 -2.26 -19.83 -3.41
N LEU A 154 -2.63 -19.20 -4.52
CA LEU A 154 -3.69 -19.65 -5.40
C LEU A 154 -3.08 -20.37 -6.60
N ASN A 155 -3.26 -21.70 -6.64
CA ASN A 155 -2.75 -22.60 -7.67
C ASN A 155 -3.86 -22.94 -8.69
N VAL A 156 -4.44 -21.91 -9.29
CA VAL A 156 -5.46 -22.02 -10.35
C VAL A 156 -4.87 -21.39 -11.61
N ASP A 157 -4.98 -22.06 -12.75
CA ASP A 157 -4.65 -21.42 -14.02
C ASP A 157 -5.62 -20.28 -14.34
N GLU A 158 -5.16 -19.29 -15.08
CA GLU A 158 -5.92 -18.06 -15.31
C GLU A 158 -7.24 -18.32 -16.07
N ASP A 159 -7.25 -19.28 -16.99
CA ASP A 159 -8.47 -19.66 -17.73
C ASP A 159 -9.52 -20.28 -16.79
N GLU A 160 -9.14 -21.22 -15.92
CA GLU A 160 -10.04 -21.80 -14.91
C GLU A 160 -10.55 -20.68 -13.97
N LEU A 161 -9.68 -19.74 -13.60
CA LEU A 161 -10.01 -18.61 -12.73
C LEU A 161 -11.05 -17.67 -13.36
N TYR A 162 -10.82 -17.20 -14.57
CA TYR A 162 -11.69 -16.25 -15.26
C TYR A 162 -13.07 -16.84 -15.57
N ASN A 163 -13.13 -18.14 -15.88
CA ASN A 163 -14.38 -18.79 -16.23
C ASN A 163 -15.22 -19.19 -15.00
N ASN A 164 -14.59 -19.48 -13.85
CA ASN A 164 -15.27 -20.15 -12.76
C ASN A 164 -15.27 -19.41 -11.43
N TYR A 165 -14.28 -18.56 -11.14
CA TYR A 165 -14.03 -18.10 -9.76
C TYR A 165 -14.00 -16.59 -9.59
N LEU A 166 -14.41 -15.80 -10.59
CA LEU A 166 -14.60 -14.36 -10.40
C LEU A 166 -15.82 -14.07 -9.51
N THR A 167 -15.73 -13.00 -8.72
CA THR A 167 -16.87 -12.49 -7.96
C THR A 167 -17.95 -11.94 -8.89
N SER A 168 -19.22 -12.03 -8.49
CA SER A 168 -20.34 -11.48 -9.24
C SER A 168 -20.22 -9.97 -9.46
N ASP A 169 -19.71 -9.25 -8.46
CA ASP A 169 -19.54 -7.79 -8.51
C ASP A 169 -18.50 -7.39 -9.55
N PHE A 170 -17.36 -8.08 -9.59
CA PHE A 170 -16.33 -7.83 -10.60
C PHE A 170 -16.86 -8.11 -12.02
N VAL A 171 -17.52 -9.26 -12.23
CA VAL A 171 -18.11 -9.60 -13.54
C VAL A 171 -19.17 -8.59 -13.97
N PHE A 172 -19.99 -8.12 -13.03
CA PHE A 172 -21.00 -7.09 -13.30
C PHE A 172 -20.35 -5.76 -13.67
N ASP A 173 -19.34 -5.33 -12.91
CA ASP A 173 -18.64 -4.08 -13.15
C ASP A 173 -17.84 -4.10 -14.46
N CYS A 174 -17.25 -5.23 -14.86
CA CYS A 174 -16.57 -5.37 -16.15
C CYS A 174 -17.48 -5.06 -17.36
N LYS A 175 -18.79 -5.22 -17.21
CA LYS A 175 -19.78 -4.93 -18.27
C LYS A 175 -20.24 -3.46 -18.29
N ARG A 176 -19.96 -2.70 -17.24
CA ARG A 176 -20.60 -1.40 -16.99
C ARG A 176 -19.60 -0.25 -16.78
N LEU A 177 -18.48 -0.54 -16.12
CA LEU A 177 -17.46 0.44 -15.79
C LEU A 177 -16.47 0.61 -16.95
N SER A 178 -15.98 1.83 -17.12
CA SER A 178 -14.82 2.09 -17.98
C SER A 178 -13.55 1.45 -17.41
N ALA A 179 -12.53 1.27 -18.25
CA ALA A 179 -11.23 0.77 -17.80
C ALA A 179 -10.63 1.60 -16.65
N LYS A 180 -10.79 2.94 -16.69
CA LYS A 180 -10.34 3.83 -15.62
C LYS A 180 -11.06 3.56 -14.30
N GLU A 181 -12.38 3.34 -14.34
CA GLU A 181 -13.18 3.04 -13.15
C GLU A 181 -12.90 1.64 -12.60
N LEU A 182 -12.65 0.65 -13.48
CA LEU A 182 -12.19 -0.68 -13.08
C LEU A 182 -10.86 -0.61 -12.34
N VAL A 183 -9.88 0.11 -12.90
CA VAL A 183 -8.57 0.29 -12.26
C VAL A 183 -8.70 1.03 -10.92
N ALA A 184 -9.55 2.06 -10.84
CA ALA A 184 -9.78 2.76 -9.58
C ALA A 184 -10.37 1.85 -8.49
N ARG A 185 -11.28 0.94 -8.87
CA ARG A 185 -12.02 0.06 -7.95
C ARG A 185 -11.29 -1.22 -7.59
N TYR A 186 -10.61 -1.85 -8.55
CA TYR A 186 -9.98 -3.17 -8.42
C TYR A 186 -8.46 -3.11 -8.55
N GLY A 187 -7.86 -1.96 -8.86
CA GLY A 187 -6.41 -1.84 -9.02
C GLY A 187 -5.94 -2.30 -10.40
N THR A 188 -4.65 -2.58 -10.52
CA THR A 188 -4.03 -2.98 -11.79
C THR A 188 -3.76 -4.48 -11.88
N HIS A 189 -3.73 -5.16 -10.73
CA HIS A 189 -3.40 -6.57 -10.60
C HIS A 189 -4.28 -7.24 -9.54
N VAL A 190 -4.17 -8.56 -9.40
CA VAL A 190 -4.83 -9.37 -8.38
C VAL A 190 -3.79 -10.18 -7.61
N LEU A 191 -3.90 -10.21 -6.27
CA LEU A 191 -3.00 -10.95 -5.39
C LEU A 191 -3.26 -12.45 -5.46
N ARG A 192 -2.23 -13.24 -5.76
CA ARG A 192 -2.32 -14.72 -5.86
C ARG A 192 -1.30 -15.49 -5.03
N ASN A 193 -0.13 -14.92 -4.75
CA ASN A 193 0.92 -15.58 -3.98
C ASN A 193 1.56 -14.58 -3.02
N ILE A 194 1.15 -14.63 -1.76
CA ILE A 194 1.46 -13.61 -0.77
C ILE A 194 2.03 -14.22 0.51
N LYS A 195 2.91 -13.47 1.16
CA LYS A 195 3.41 -13.76 2.50
C LYS A 195 2.76 -12.82 3.51
N LEU A 196 2.34 -13.40 4.62
CA LEU A 196 1.78 -12.71 5.76
C LEU A 196 2.71 -12.83 6.98
N GLY A 197 2.76 -11.78 7.78
CA GLY A 197 3.52 -11.74 9.02
C GLY A 197 3.65 -10.33 9.54
N GLY A 198 4.84 -9.99 10.06
CA GLY A 198 5.19 -8.64 10.48
C GLY A 198 6.40 -8.14 9.71
N LYS A 199 6.44 -6.85 9.39
CA LYS A 199 7.55 -6.22 8.69
C LYS A 199 7.96 -4.88 9.30
N LEU A 200 9.25 -4.72 9.61
CA LEU A 200 9.84 -3.40 9.78
C LEU A 200 10.30 -2.97 8.40
N SER A 201 9.63 -1.96 7.85
CA SER A 201 9.95 -1.40 6.55
C SER A 201 10.73 -0.11 6.72
N VAL A 202 11.92 -0.07 6.13
CA VAL A 202 12.85 1.05 6.18
C VAL A 202 13.05 1.57 4.77
N MET A 203 12.84 2.86 4.56
CA MET A 203 13.16 3.56 3.32
C MET A 203 14.25 4.60 3.59
N PHE A 204 15.34 4.54 2.85
CA PHE A 204 16.49 5.40 2.97
C PHE A 204 16.70 6.20 1.70
N ARG A 205 17.05 7.48 1.86
CA ARG A 205 17.52 8.33 0.77
C ARG A 205 18.78 9.07 1.17
N CYS A 206 19.63 9.34 0.19
CA CYS A 206 20.82 10.18 0.37
C CYS A 206 21.11 10.97 -0.90
N GLU A 207 21.97 11.96 -0.77
CA GLU A 207 22.70 12.57 -1.86
C GLU A 207 24.11 12.00 -1.87
N THR A 208 24.63 11.71 -3.06
CA THR A 208 25.99 11.20 -3.20
C THR A 208 26.63 11.62 -4.51
N THR A 209 27.93 11.89 -4.46
CA THR A 209 28.78 12.15 -5.62
C THR A 209 29.61 10.93 -6.02
N ALA A 210 29.38 9.77 -5.39
CA ALA A 210 30.04 8.53 -5.76
C ALA A 210 29.71 8.14 -7.20
N GLU A 211 30.68 7.57 -7.92
CA GLU A 211 30.47 7.05 -9.28
C GLU A 211 29.41 5.94 -9.27
N ASN A 212 29.56 4.97 -8.35
CA ASN A 212 28.55 3.95 -8.10
C ASN A 212 27.57 4.40 -7.00
N LYS A 213 26.58 5.20 -7.40
CA LYS A 213 25.53 5.69 -6.49
C LYS A 213 24.74 4.58 -5.80
N LYS A 214 24.50 3.46 -6.48
CA LYS A 214 23.71 2.34 -5.95
C LYS A 214 24.42 1.70 -4.75
N GLU A 215 25.70 1.38 -4.88
CA GLU A 215 26.48 0.83 -3.76
C GLU A 215 26.65 1.84 -2.63
N ALA A 216 26.82 3.13 -2.96
CA ALA A 216 26.90 4.18 -1.95
C ALA A 216 25.63 4.28 -1.10
N VAL A 217 24.44 4.26 -1.72
CA VAL A 217 23.16 4.32 -0.98
C VAL A 217 22.90 3.04 -0.19
N GLU A 218 23.29 1.87 -0.70
CA GLU A 218 23.20 0.61 0.05
C GLU A 218 24.10 0.61 1.30
N ALA A 219 25.32 1.14 1.17
CA ALA A 219 26.23 1.31 2.30
C ALA A 219 25.69 2.30 3.36
N GLY A 220 25.04 3.38 2.91
CA GLY A 220 24.35 4.33 3.79
C GLY A 220 23.17 3.70 4.53
N LEU A 221 22.32 2.95 3.81
CA LEU A 221 21.22 2.18 4.38
C LEU A 221 21.72 1.18 5.43
N SER A 222 22.74 0.37 5.10
CA SER A 222 23.30 -0.64 6.00
C SER A 222 23.82 -0.01 7.30
N ALA A 223 24.57 1.09 7.19
CA ALA A 223 25.05 1.83 8.36
C ALA A 223 23.91 2.44 9.19
N GLY A 224 22.90 3.01 8.54
CA GLY A 224 21.71 3.58 9.19
C GLY A 224 20.91 2.52 9.95
N VAL A 225 20.60 1.40 9.30
CA VAL A 225 19.86 0.29 9.90
C VAL A 225 20.64 -0.34 11.05
N GLY A 226 21.94 -0.57 10.88
CA GLY A 226 22.79 -1.15 11.91
C GLY A 226 22.97 -0.24 13.13
N SER A 227 23.09 1.07 12.93
CA SER A 227 23.24 2.02 14.04
C SER A 227 21.93 2.22 14.80
N ILE A 228 20.81 2.39 14.10
CA ILE A 228 19.49 2.72 14.67
C ILE A 228 18.80 1.49 15.26
N PHE A 229 18.74 0.38 14.52
CA PHE A 229 17.96 -0.80 14.94
C PHE A 229 18.82 -1.94 15.47
N LYS A 230 20.16 -1.81 15.45
CA LYS A 230 21.11 -2.88 15.81
C LYS A 230 20.92 -4.16 14.98
N LEU A 231 20.47 -4.01 13.74
CA LEU A 231 20.25 -5.11 12.80
C LEU A 231 21.43 -5.22 11.81
N ASN A 232 21.77 -6.43 11.43
CA ASN A 232 22.74 -6.67 10.37
C ASN A 232 22.02 -6.65 9.01
N VAL A 233 22.48 -5.81 8.09
CA VAL A 233 22.04 -5.81 6.70
C VAL A 233 23.11 -6.49 5.86
N SER A 234 22.73 -7.55 5.14
CA SER A 234 23.64 -8.37 4.32
C SER A 234 24.05 -7.67 3.02
N VAL A 235 24.65 -6.49 3.12
CA VAL A 235 25.27 -5.76 2.00
C VAL A 235 26.73 -5.50 2.32
N SER A 236 27.60 -5.82 1.37
CA SER A 236 29.02 -5.46 1.45
C SER A 236 29.17 -3.95 1.30
N SER A 237 29.64 -3.29 2.36
CA SER A 237 29.86 -1.84 2.36
C SER A 237 31.24 -1.48 2.90
N SER A 238 31.89 -0.51 2.25
CA SER A 238 33.12 0.11 2.75
C SER A 238 32.83 1.45 3.46
N SER A 239 33.73 1.87 4.35
CA SER A 239 33.64 3.19 5.00
C SER A 239 33.66 4.34 3.99
N THR A 240 34.39 4.19 2.87
CA THR A 240 34.42 5.16 1.77
C THR A 240 33.02 5.35 1.16
N GLN A 241 32.32 4.24 0.84
CA GLN A 241 30.97 4.30 0.29
C GLN A 241 29.98 4.92 1.29
N THR A 242 30.05 4.53 2.57
CA THR A 242 29.21 5.13 3.62
C THR A 242 29.46 6.64 3.75
N ASN A 243 30.72 7.08 3.81
CA ASN A 243 31.08 8.49 3.98
C ASN A 243 30.73 9.37 2.76
N ALA A 244 30.48 8.77 1.60
CA ALA A 244 30.01 9.46 0.40
C ALA A 244 28.53 9.84 0.45
N ASN A 245 27.78 9.40 1.46
CA ASN A 245 26.39 9.78 1.69
C ASN A 245 26.31 11.14 2.41
N LYS A 246 25.39 12.00 1.97
CA LYS A 246 25.11 13.34 2.53
C LYS A 246 23.60 13.60 2.49
N ASN A 247 23.12 14.49 3.35
CA ASN A 247 21.70 14.88 3.42
C ASN A 247 20.78 13.65 3.53
N SER A 248 21.22 12.68 4.32
CA SER A 248 20.72 11.31 4.34
C SER A 248 19.57 11.18 5.34
N LYS A 249 18.46 10.58 4.90
CA LYS A 249 17.27 10.36 5.74
C LYS A 249 16.80 8.93 5.67
N LEU A 250 16.29 8.45 6.81
CA LEU A 250 15.71 7.14 6.96
C LEU A 250 14.29 7.30 7.50
N HIS A 251 13.30 6.86 6.75
CA HIS A 251 11.93 6.66 7.21
C HIS A 251 11.74 5.20 7.58
N TYR A 252 11.01 4.92 8.65
CA TYR A 252 10.69 3.56 9.05
C TYR A 252 9.26 3.44 9.54
N ARG A 253 8.68 2.26 9.39
CA ARG A 253 7.42 1.87 10.01
C ARG A 253 7.30 0.37 10.18
N THR A 254 6.49 -0.07 11.14
CA THR A 254 6.13 -1.48 11.30
C THR A 254 4.75 -1.79 10.71
N ILE A 255 4.60 -2.98 10.15
CA ILE A 255 3.35 -3.55 9.60
C ILE A 255 3.13 -4.91 10.26
N GLY A 256 1.88 -5.25 10.61
CA GLY A 256 1.55 -6.45 11.38
C GLY A 256 2.10 -6.44 12.82
N GLY A 257 1.74 -7.46 13.60
CA GLY A 257 2.04 -7.50 15.05
C GLY A 257 1.02 -6.74 15.89
N ASP A 258 1.32 -6.58 17.18
CA ASP A 258 0.49 -5.80 18.10
C ASP A 258 0.61 -4.30 17.79
N PRO A 259 -0.49 -3.60 17.47
CA PRO A 259 -0.45 -2.20 17.11
C PRO A 259 0.06 -1.29 18.25
N THR A 260 -0.03 -1.70 19.51
CA THR A 260 0.48 -0.93 20.67
C THR A 260 2.01 -0.89 20.74
N HIS A 261 2.68 -1.78 20.00
CA HIS A 261 4.13 -1.79 19.83
C HIS A 261 4.57 -1.23 18.48
N SER A 262 3.66 -0.65 17.69
CA SER A 262 4.00 -0.09 16.38
C SER A 262 5.06 1.00 16.47
N LEU A 263 5.98 0.98 15.52
CA LEU A 263 7.02 1.98 15.35
C LEU A 263 6.79 2.72 14.04
N ILE A 264 6.94 4.05 14.04
CA ILE A 264 6.95 4.87 12.83
C ILE A 264 7.76 6.14 13.08
N GLY A 265 8.53 6.58 12.09
CA GLY A 265 9.24 7.85 12.19
C GLY A 265 10.20 8.10 11.04
N THR A 266 10.81 9.29 11.07
CA THR A 266 11.83 9.71 10.11
C THR A 266 13.02 10.29 10.86
N ILE A 267 14.23 9.86 10.51
CA ILE A 267 15.49 10.21 11.17
C ILE A 267 16.47 10.76 10.11
N ASN A 268 17.15 11.86 10.43
CA ASN A 268 18.33 12.30 9.68
C ASN A 268 19.53 11.49 10.15
N THR A 269 20.30 10.93 9.21
CA THR A 269 21.35 9.94 9.50
C THR A 269 22.77 10.49 9.37
N ASP A 270 22.94 11.77 9.00
CA ASP A 270 24.25 12.41 8.87
C ASP A 270 24.92 12.76 10.23
N GLY A 271 24.34 12.33 11.35
CA GLY A 271 24.83 12.59 12.70
C GLY A 271 24.39 11.53 13.71
N ASN A 272 24.35 11.89 15.00
CA ASN A 272 23.94 10.97 16.05
C ASN A 272 22.47 10.57 15.86
N SER A 273 22.25 9.28 15.59
CA SER A 273 20.91 8.70 15.44
C SER A 273 20.51 7.95 16.71
N PRO A 274 19.23 8.01 17.12
CA PRO A 274 18.75 7.26 18.28
C PRO A 274 18.82 5.75 18.02
N VAL A 275 18.94 4.98 19.09
CA VAL A 275 18.72 3.53 19.03
C VAL A 275 17.24 3.25 19.26
N ILE A 276 16.63 2.48 18.37
CA ILE A 276 15.23 2.07 18.43
C ILE A 276 15.16 0.58 18.71
N ASN A 277 14.46 0.21 19.77
CA ASN A 277 14.24 -1.18 20.13
C ASN A 277 13.06 -1.76 19.35
N THR A 278 13.33 -2.69 18.43
CA THR A 278 12.31 -3.37 17.62
C THR A 278 11.80 -4.66 18.27
N ALA A 279 12.44 -5.13 19.35
CA ALA A 279 12.14 -6.43 19.96
C ALA A 279 10.70 -6.57 20.47
N PRO A 280 10.07 -5.57 21.14
CA PRO A 280 8.69 -5.68 21.58
C PRO A 280 7.73 -5.95 20.42
N TRP A 281 7.84 -5.15 19.36
CA TRP A 281 7.07 -5.34 18.13
C TRP A 281 7.34 -6.70 17.50
N GLN A 282 8.60 -7.07 17.31
CA GLN A 282 8.99 -8.31 16.64
C GLN A 282 8.46 -9.55 17.38
N SER A 283 8.51 -9.54 18.71
CA SER A 283 7.98 -10.62 19.56
C SER A 283 6.45 -10.73 19.52
N SER A 284 5.76 -9.64 19.18
CA SER A 284 4.30 -9.60 19.08
C SER A 284 3.76 -10.18 17.77
N VAL A 285 4.61 -10.46 16.78
CA VAL A 285 4.18 -10.97 15.47
C VAL A 285 3.76 -12.43 15.59
N THR A 286 2.47 -12.69 15.39
CA THR A 286 1.81 -14.00 15.45
C THR A 286 1.06 -14.30 14.15
N LEU A 287 0.45 -15.48 14.05
CA LEU A 287 -0.44 -15.80 12.92
C LEU A 287 -1.70 -14.93 12.92
N GLN A 288 -2.21 -14.55 14.10
CA GLN A 288 -3.49 -13.86 14.27
C GLN A 288 -3.42 -12.37 13.91
N ASN A 289 -2.24 -11.75 14.07
CA ASN A 289 -2.00 -10.35 13.73
C ASN A 289 -1.02 -10.20 12.55
N ALA A 290 -0.87 -11.26 11.75
CA ALA A 290 -0.12 -11.23 10.51
C ALA A 290 -0.85 -10.35 9.48
N GLN A 291 -0.08 -9.56 8.72
CA GLN A 291 -0.57 -8.75 7.61
C GLN A 291 0.26 -9.02 6.36
N LEU A 292 -0.18 -8.53 5.20
CA LEU A 292 0.60 -8.59 3.96
C LEU A 292 1.97 -7.91 4.14
N ILE A 293 3.03 -8.69 3.97
CA ILE A 293 4.43 -8.22 4.12
C ILE A 293 5.25 -8.40 2.86
N SER A 294 4.94 -9.40 2.03
CA SER A 294 5.64 -9.67 0.78
C SER A 294 4.70 -10.25 -0.28
N ILE A 295 5.06 -10.03 -1.54
CA ILE A 295 4.40 -10.60 -2.72
C ILE A 295 5.47 -11.40 -3.45
N GLU A 296 5.17 -12.67 -3.73
CA GLU A 296 6.12 -13.58 -4.37
C GLU A 296 6.28 -13.27 -5.86
N LYS A 297 7.28 -13.88 -6.50
CA LYS A 297 7.63 -13.59 -7.91
C LYS A 297 6.45 -13.73 -8.86
N ASP A 298 5.61 -14.73 -8.63
CA ASP A 298 4.41 -14.99 -9.39
C ASP A 298 3.15 -14.45 -8.66
N GLY A 299 3.30 -13.54 -7.69
CA GLY A 299 2.25 -13.17 -6.75
C GLY A 299 1.19 -12.22 -7.26
N LEU A 300 1.30 -11.74 -8.49
CA LEU A 300 0.33 -10.86 -9.13
C LEU A 300 -0.13 -11.43 -10.47
N ILE A 301 -1.44 -11.36 -10.71
CA ILE A 301 -2.08 -11.57 -12.01
C ILE A 301 -2.46 -10.19 -12.55
N PRO A 302 -2.09 -9.79 -13.78
CA PRO A 302 -2.60 -8.57 -14.40
C PRO A 302 -4.14 -8.58 -14.44
N LEU A 303 -4.78 -7.43 -14.22
CA LEU A 303 -6.25 -7.35 -14.26
C LEU A 303 -6.82 -7.39 -15.69
N TYR A 304 -6.00 -7.09 -16.70
CA TYR A 304 -6.40 -6.88 -18.11
C TYR A 304 -6.19 -8.12 -18.98
#